data_AF-A0A958KBH8-F1
#
_entry.id   AF-A0A958KBH8-F1
#
_cell.length_a   1.000
_cell.length_b   1.000
_cell.length_c   1.000
_cell.angle_alpha   90.00
_cell.angle_beta   90.00
_cell.angle_gamma   90.00
#
_symmetry.space_group_name_H-M   'P 1'
#
loop_
_entity.id
_entity.type
_entity.pdbx_description
1 polymer ?
#
loop_
_entity_poly.entity_id
_entity_poly.type
_entity_poly.pdbx_seq_one_letter_code
_entity_poly.pdbx_strand_id
1 'polypeptide(L)'
;MLESLVYLFLLFAVPDFSVQWATPKQKEVTVKVNPEIQRDLIKIVSDGLRVKYRIQLKLCFKRSAWFDHCFDERKQVNEIKFDPVSENYLVTTDLFDDGADPKVESFTDFEQALIAFSSVDGIEIRSLNRDRPLRTKDLNS
;
A
#
# COMPACT_ATOMS: atom_id res chain seq x y z
N MET A 1 2.40 31.87 -26.82
CA MET A 1 3.54 31.34 -26.02
C MET A 1 3.17 31.26 -24.53
N LEU A 2 2.02 30.68 -24.18
CA LEU A 2 1.64 30.45 -22.76
C LEU A 2 1.12 29.01 -22.54
N GLU A 3 0.79 28.27 -23.60
CA GLU A 3 0.19 26.93 -23.50
C GLU A 3 1.21 25.80 -23.28
N SER A 4 2.50 26.05 -23.55
CA SER A 4 3.55 25.03 -23.40
C SER A 4 4.04 24.86 -21.95
N LEU A 5 3.64 25.73 -21.01
CA LEU A 5 4.04 25.65 -19.59
C LEU A 5 3.15 24.69 -18.78
N VAL A 6 1.92 24.42 -19.23
CA VAL A 6 0.96 23.54 -18.53
C VAL A 6 1.35 22.06 -18.66
N TYR A 7 2.00 21.67 -19.76
CA TYR A 7 2.41 20.29 -20.00
C TYR A 7 3.63 19.84 -19.18
N LEU A 8 4.44 20.77 -18.65
CA LEU A 8 5.63 20.42 -17.87
C LEU A 8 5.30 20.08 -16.40
N PHE A 9 4.17 20.57 -15.87
CA PHE A 9 3.76 20.32 -14.48
C PHE A 9 3.05 18.98 -14.27
N LEU A 10 2.48 18.37 -15.32
CA LEU A 10 1.78 17.09 -15.22
C LEU A 10 2.70 15.85 -15.11
N LEU A 11 4.01 16.02 -15.31
CA LEU A 11 4.99 14.93 -15.22
C LEU A 11 5.59 14.72 -13.81
N PHE A 12 5.17 15.54 -12.83
CA PHE A 12 5.68 15.47 -11.45
C PHE A 12 4.57 15.30 -10.41
N ALA A 13 3.49 14.59 -10.75
CA ALA A 13 2.71 13.93 -9.70
C ALA A 13 3.61 12.83 -9.12
N VAL A 14 4.39 13.17 -8.10
CA VAL A 14 5.22 12.22 -7.36
C VAL A 14 4.28 11.11 -6.91
N PRO A 15 4.56 9.83 -7.21
CA PRO A 15 3.65 8.78 -6.84
C PRO A 15 3.47 8.81 -5.33
N ASP A 16 2.20 8.78 -4.91
CA ASP A 16 1.79 8.78 -3.49
C ASP A 16 2.37 7.60 -2.69
N PHE A 17 2.92 6.62 -3.41
CA PHE A 17 3.48 5.39 -2.88
C PHE A 17 4.81 5.06 -3.58
N SER A 18 5.78 4.60 -2.82
CA SER A 18 6.98 3.96 -3.34
C SER A 18 6.89 2.45 -3.16
N VAL A 19 7.25 1.70 -4.19
CA VAL A 19 7.26 0.24 -4.18
C VAL A 19 8.71 -0.21 -4.23
N GLN A 20 9.16 -0.94 -3.21
CA GLN A 20 10.54 -1.40 -3.07
C GLN A 20 10.56 -2.90 -2.81
N TRP A 21 11.55 -3.60 -3.38
CA TRP A 21 11.79 -5.00 -3.04
C TRP A 21 12.38 -5.08 -1.63
N ALA A 22 11.73 -5.83 -0.74
CA ALA A 22 12.21 -6.02 0.63
C ALA A 22 13.37 -7.03 0.69
N THR A 23 13.46 -7.93 -0.29
CA THR A 23 14.47 -9.00 -0.33
C THR A 23 15.29 -8.99 -1.63
N PRO A 24 16.60 -9.35 -1.57
CA PRO A 24 17.44 -9.46 -2.76
C PRO A 24 16.95 -10.49 -3.79
N LYS A 25 16.18 -11.48 -3.32
CA LYS A 25 15.58 -12.53 -4.15
C LYS A 25 14.19 -12.15 -4.69
N GLN A 26 13.78 -10.89 -4.54
CA GLN A 26 12.50 -10.36 -5.02
C GLN A 26 11.32 -11.27 -4.62
N LYS A 27 11.24 -11.64 -3.34
CA LYS A 27 10.14 -12.47 -2.83
C LYS A 27 9.06 -11.67 -2.14
N GLU A 28 9.41 -10.47 -1.71
CA GLU A 28 8.59 -9.60 -0.88
C GLU A 28 8.68 -8.18 -1.43
N VAL A 29 7.52 -7.53 -1.45
CA VAL A 29 7.37 -6.13 -1.82
C VAL A 29 6.96 -5.36 -0.57
N THR A 30 7.63 -4.24 -0.34
CA THR A 30 7.21 -3.23 0.63
C THR A 30 6.65 -2.04 -0.13
N VAL A 31 5.45 -1.61 0.25
CA VAL A 31 4.83 -0.38 -0.25
C VAL A 31 4.89 0.65 0.88
N LYS A 32 5.48 1.81 0.60
CA LYS A 32 5.58 2.93 1.56
C LYS A 32 4.85 4.14 1.03
N VAL A 33 3.99 4.73 1.85
CA VAL A 33 3.33 6.00 1.54
C VAL A 33 4.35 7.14 1.56
N ASN A 34 4.24 8.08 0.62
CA ASN A 34 5.10 9.25 0.55
C ASN A 34 4.97 10.12 1.82
N PRO A 35 6.08 10.56 2.44
CA PRO A 35 6.07 11.41 3.64
C PRO A 35 5.35 12.75 3.49
N GLU A 36 5.17 13.28 2.28
CA GLU A 36 4.42 14.54 2.11
C GLU A 36 2.93 14.37 2.43
N ILE A 37 2.35 13.24 2.02
CA ILE A 37 0.95 12.89 2.32
C ILE A 37 0.76 12.65 3.81
N GLN A 38 1.78 12.10 4.48
CA GLN A 38 1.75 11.87 5.92
C GLN A 38 1.44 13.14 6.71
N ARG A 39 1.92 14.31 6.27
CA ARG A 39 1.64 15.60 6.96
C ARG A 39 0.17 16.01 6.90
N ASP A 40 -0.46 15.86 5.74
CA ASP A 40 -1.88 16.18 5.58
C ASP A 40 -2.77 15.21 6.33
N LEU A 41 -2.35 13.94 6.41
CA LEU A 41 -3.02 12.91 7.20
C LEU A 41 -3.05 13.24 8.69
N ILE A 42 -1.99 13.84 9.24
CA ILE A 42 -1.93 14.25 10.66
C ILE A 42 -3.10 15.15 11.00
N LYS A 43 -3.28 16.20 10.20
CA LYS A 43 -4.31 17.21 10.42
C LYS A 43 -5.71 16.60 10.38
N ILE A 44 -5.95 15.73 9.41
CA ILE A 44 -7.25 15.07 9.24
C ILE A 44 -7.55 14.17 10.45
N VAL A 45 -6.58 13.35 10.88
CA VAL A 45 -6.78 12.43 12.00
C VAL A 45 -6.95 13.17 13.33
N SER A 46 -6.18 14.25 13.56
CA SER A 46 -6.30 15.07 14.76
C SER A 46 -7.64 15.80 14.86
N ASP A 47 -8.27 16.11 13.72
CA ASP A 47 -9.61 16.71 13.66
C ASP A 47 -10.73 15.67 13.95
N GLY A 48 -10.36 14.46 14.35
CA GLY A 48 -11.29 13.36 14.66
C GLY A 48 -11.82 12.64 13.42
N LEU A 49 -11.28 12.94 12.24
CA LEU A 49 -11.67 12.26 11.01
C LEU A 49 -10.91 10.94 10.88
N ARG A 50 -11.56 9.98 10.25
CA ARG A 50 -11.00 8.68 9.92
C ARG A 50 -10.37 8.74 8.54
N VAL A 51 -9.14 8.28 8.43
CA VAL A 51 -8.49 8.10 7.12
C VAL A 51 -8.47 6.62 6.79
N LYS A 52 -8.94 6.30 5.59
CA LYS A 52 -8.88 4.97 5.01
C LYS A 52 -8.24 5.04 3.65
N TYR A 53 -7.21 4.24 3.41
CA TYR A 53 -6.67 4.05 2.08
C TYR A 53 -6.75 2.58 1.68
N ARG A 54 -6.79 2.35 0.37
CA ARG A 54 -6.83 1.03 -0.23
C ARG A 54 -5.69 0.90 -1.22
N ILE A 55 -4.87 -0.11 -1.04
CA ILE A 55 -3.83 -0.50 -1.99
C ILE A 55 -4.35 -1.69 -2.79
N GLN A 56 -4.30 -1.57 -4.12
CA GLN A 56 -4.66 -2.62 -5.05
C GLN A 56 -3.40 -3.14 -5.72
N LEU A 57 -3.14 -4.43 -5.60
CA LEU A 57 -1.95 -5.08 -6.12
C LEU A 57 -2.37 -6.12 -7.15
N LYS A 58 -1.70 -6.09 -8.30
CA LYS A 58 -1.90 -7.06 -9.36
C LYS A 58 -0.56 -7.51 -9.89
N LEU A 59 -0.29 -8.81 -9.78
CA LEU A 59 0.92 -9.40 -10.34
C LEU A 59 0.67 -9.74 -11.81
N CYS A 60 1.52 -9.22 -12.70
CA CYS A 60 1.46 -9.45 -14.14
C CYS A 60 2.80 -9.98 -14.66
N PHE A 61 2.77 -11.04 -15.46
CA PHE A 61 3.93 -11.52 -16.20
C PHE A 61 3.91 -11.00 -17.63
N LYS A 62 4.99 -10.32 -18.00
CA LYS A 62 5.19 -9.83 -19.36
C LYS A 62 5.52 -11.00 -20.28
N ARG A 63 4.77 -11.15 -21.37
CA ARG A 63 5.05 -12.16 -22.42
C ARG A 63 5.35 -11.47 -23.73
N SER A 64 6.33 -11.98 -24.47
CA SER A 64 6.86 -11.33 -25.69
C SER A 64 5.90 -11.37 -26.89
N ALA A 65 4.86 -12.21 -26.88
CA ALA A 65 4.07 -12.47 -28.08
C ALA A 65 2.54 -12.55 -27.90
N TRP A 66 1.98 -12.51 -26.68
CA TRP A 66 0.52 -12.49 -26.42
C TRP A 66 0.24 -11.90 -25.04
N PHE A 67 -0.92 -11.24 -24.89
CA PHE A 67 -1.41 -10.47 -23.72
C PHE A 67 -0.79 -10.84 -22.37
N ASP A 68 -0.43 -9.82 -21.60
CA ASP A 68 0.14 -9.99 -20.26
C ASP A 68 -0.76 -10.87 -19.40
N HIS A 69 -0.15 -11.89 -18.79
CA HIS A 69 -0.87 -12.77 -17.89
C HIS A 69 -0.85 -12.15 -16.51
N CYS A 70 -1.97 -11.56 -16.10
CA CYS A 70 -2.13 -11.03 -14.76
C CYS A 70 -2.99 -11.94 -13.91
N PHE A 71 -2.60 -12.10 -12.65
CA PHE A 71 -3.43 -12.74 -11.63
C PHE A 71 -4.54 -11.81 -11.14
N ASP A 72 -5.38 -12.35 -10.27
CA ASP A 72 -6.41 -11.60 -9.58
C ASP A 72 -5.83 -10.47 -8.74
N GLU A 73 -6.59 -9.39 -8.68
CA GLU A 73 -6.25 -8.23 -7.87
C GLU A 73 -6.40 -8.56 -6.38
N ARG A 74 -5.42 -8.15 -5.60
CA ARG A 74 -5.44 -8.22 -4.14
C ARG A 74 -5.57 -6.84 -3.55
N LYS A 75 -6.43 -6.70 -2.55
CA LYS A 75 -6.73 -5.43 -1.90
C LYS A 75 -6.20 -5.47 -0.48
N GLN A 76 -5.44 -4.47 -0.11
CA GLN A 76 -5.14 -4.18 1.28
C GLN A 76 -5.83 -2.89 1.67
N VAL A 77 -6.42 -2.89 2.85
CA VAL A 77 -7.12 -1.74 3.39
C VAL A 77 -6.50 -1.40 4.72
N ASN A 78 -5.94 -0.19 4.81
CA ASN A 78 -5.44 0.35 6.07
C ASN A 78 -6.32 1.52 6.46
N GLU A 79 -6.63 1.60 7.74
CA GLU A 79 -7.44 2.65 8.35
C GLU A 79 -6.72 3.16 9.60
N ILE A 80 -6.71 4.48 9.79
CA ILE A 80 -6.29 5.12 11.04
C ILE A 80 -7.40 6.03 11.53
N LYS A 81 -7.67 5.99 12.83
CA LYS A 81 -8.64 6.86 13.50
C LYS A 81 -8.15 7.20 14.90
N PHE A 82 -8.50 8.39 15.37
CA PHE A 82 -8.36 8.74 16.78
C PHE A 82 -9.61 8.30 17.56
N ASP A 83 -9.40 7.63 18.69
CA ASP A 83 -10.46 7.28 19.64
C ASP A 83 -10.41 8.25 20.84
N PRO A 84 -11.37 9.18 20.95
CA PRO A 84 -11.37 10.17 22.01
C PRO A 84 -11.72 9.59 23.39
N VAL A 85 -12.24 8.36 23.48
CA VAL A 85 -12.58 7.72 24.76
C VAL A 85 -11.32 7.17 25.43
N SER A 86 -10.45 6.53 24.64
CA SER A 86 -9.21 5.95 25.13
C SER A 86 -7.98 6.83 24.89
N GLU A 87 -8.15 7.97 24.21
CA GLU A 87 -7.10 8.90 23.78
C GLU A 87 -5.98 8.22 22.95
N ASN A 88 -6.35 7.20 22.18
CA ASN A 88 -5.43 6.42 21.37
C ASN A 88 -5.72 6.54 19.87
N TYR A 89 -4.70 6.31 19.07
CA TYR A 89 -4.81 6.09 17.63
C TYR A 89 -4.97 4.60 17.35
N LEU A 90 -6.05 4.26 16.68
CA LEU A 90 -6.35 2.90 16.26
C LEU A 90 -6.00 2.75 14.79
N VAL A 91 -5.10 1.82 14.49
CA VAL A 91 -4.72 1.42 13.14
C VAL A 91 -5.35 0.06 12.85
N THR A 92 -6.11 -0.04 11.77
CA THR A 92 -6.73 -1.29 11.33
C THR A 92 -6.19 -1.67 9.95
N THR A 93 -5.73 -2.90 9.82
CA THR A 93 -5.16 -3.46 8.60
C THR A 93 -5.92 -4.72 8.22
N ASP A 94 -6.53 -4.70 7.03
CA ASP A 94 -7.27 -5.80 6.44
C ASP A 94 -6.54 -6.25 5.16
N LEU A 95 -6.17 -7.53 5.11
CA LEU A 95 -5.31 -8.10 4.10
C LEU A 95 -6.10 -9.00 3.14
N PHE A 96 -6.08 -8.63 1.86
CA PHE A 96 -6.40 -9.47 0.72
C PHE A 96 -7.83 -10.01 0.65
N ASP A 97 -8.76 -9.45 1.43
CA ASP A 97 -10.17 -9.84 1.48
C ASP A 97 -10.29 -11.38 1.61
N ASP A 98 -9.43 -11.94 2.46
CA ASP A 98 -9.28 -13.38 2.66
C ASP A 98 -10.31 -13.95 3.64
N GLY A 99 -11.14 -13.08 4.22
CA GLY A 99 -12.15 -13.42 5.21
C GLY A 99 -11.62 -13.54 6.64
N ALA A 100 -10.34 -13.24 6.88
CA ALA A 100 -9.80 -13.11 8.22
C ALA A 100 -10.25 -11.79 8.87
N ASP A 101 -10.26 -11.76 10.21
CA ASP A 101 -10.54 -10.54 10.94
C ASP A 101 -9.40 -9.51 10.72
N PRO A 102 -9.73 -8.23 10.50
CA PRO A 102 -8.73 -7.17 10.38
C PRO A 102 -7.85 -7.10 11.64
N LYS A 103 -6.54 -6.92 11.44
CA LYS A 103 -5.60 -6.66 12.53
C LYS A 103 -5.84 -5.25 13.05
N VAL A 104 -6.06 -5.10 14.36
CA VAL A 104 -6.23 -3.80 15.02
C VAL A 104 -5.08 -3.57 16.00
N GLU A 105 -4.40 -2.46 15.86
CA GLU A 105 -3.30 -2.03 16.73
C GLU A 105 -3.64 -0.65 17.32
N SER A 106 -3.28 -0.45 18.58
CA SER A 106 -3.55 0.78 19.33
C SER A 106 -2.25 1.43 19.72
N PHE A 107 -2.14 2.73 19.49
CA PHE A 107 -0.94 3.53 19.74
C PHE A 107 -1.32 4.80 20.50
N THR A 108 -0.54 5.14 21.52
CA THR A 108 -0.65 6.42 22.24
C THR A 108 0.04 7.54 21.47
N ASP A 109 1.07 7.20 20.70
CA ASP A 109 1.85 8.13 19.91
C ASP A 109 1.39 8.14 18.44
N PHE A 110 1.14 9.36 17.92
CA PHE A 110 0.66 9.53 16.56
C PHE A 110 1.72 9.15 15.53
N GLU A 111 3.01 9.42 15.77
CA GLU A 111 4.06 9.07 14.82
C GLU A 111 4.20 7.55 14.65
N GLN A 112 4.13 6.80 15.75
CA GLN A 112 4.08 5.33 15.71
C GLN A 112 2.85 4.81 14.98
N ALA A 113 1.67 5.39 15.25
CA ALA A 113 0.44 5.04 14.54
C ALA A 113 0.58 5.31 13.04
N LEU A 114 1.19 6.42 12.66
CA LEU A 114 1.41 6.81 11.27
C LEU A 114 2.42 5.88 10.58
N ILE A 115 3.48 5.45 11.26
CA ILE A 115 4.42 4.46 10.73
C ILE A 115 3.70 3.14 10.46
N ALA A 116 2.95 2.63 11.44
CA ALA A 116 2.18 1.39 11.28
C ALA A 116 1.09 1.52 10.20
N PHE A 117 0.46 2.68 10.10
CA PHE A 117 -0.52 2.96 9.07
C PHE A 117 0.10 3.10 7.69
N SER A 118 1.32 3.65 7.56
CA SER A 118 1.96 3.97 6.27
C SER A 118 2.91 2.89 5.75
N SER A 119 3.25 1.90 6.56
CA SER A 119 4.01 0.73 6.12
C SER A 119 3.09 -0.40 5.70
N VAL A 120 3.36 -0.93 4.52
CA VAL A 120 2.89 -2.25 4.12
C VAL A 120 4.11 -3.12 3.98
N ASP A 121 4.40 -3.87 5.03
CA ASP A 121 5.60 -4.70 5.10
C ASP A 121 5.32 -6.13 4.64
N GLY A 122 6.23 -6.65 3.82
CA GLY A 122 6.38 -8.09 3.62
C GLY A 122 5.28 -8.76 2.80
N ILE A 123 4.73 -8.10 1.78
CA ILE A 123 3.79 -8.77 0.88
C ILE A 123 4.56 -9.82 0.07
N GLU A 124 4.42 -11.08 0.47
CA GLU A 124 4.98 -12.20 -0.28
C GLU A 124 4.33 -12.27 -1.67
N ILE A 125 5.12 -12.31 -2.75
CA ILE A 125 4.57 -12.45 -4.12
C ILE A 125 3.68 -13.70 -4.24
N ARG A 126 3.97 -14.74 -3.43
CA ARG A 126 3.17 -15.97 -3.38
C ARG A 126 1.75 -15.73 -2.88
N SER A 127 1.53 -14.82 -1.93
CA SER A 127 0.19 -14.53 -1.40
C SER A 127 -0.70 -13.82 -2.43
N LEU A 128 -0.07 -13.13 -3.40
CA LEU A 128 -0.77 -12.54 -4.54
C LEU A 128 -1.34 -13.58 -5.51
N ASN A 129 -0.95 -14.85 -5.40
CA ASN A 129 -1.40 -15.93 -6.27
C ASN A 129 -2.26 -16.93 -5.48
N ARG A 130 -3.59 -16.80 -5.56
CA ARG A 130 -4.55 -17.64 -4.82
C ARG A 130 -4.52 -19.12 -5.26
N ASP A 131 -4.33 -19.36 -6.56
CA ASP A 131 -4.77 -20.62 -7.18
C ASP A 131 -3.65 -21.46 -7.81
N ARG A 132 -2.40 -20.98 -7.87
CA ARG A 132 -1.27 -21.80 -8.34
C ARG A 132 0.03 -21.51 -7.58
N PRO A 133 0.83 -22.53 -7.22
CA PRO A 133 2.20 -22.28 -6.77
C PRO A 133 2.99 -21.64 -7.92
N LEU A 134 3.63 -20.50 -7.64
CA LEU A 134 4.56 -19.86 -8.58
C LEU A 134 5.62 -20.88 -8.99
N ARG A 135 5.74 -21.17 -10.30
CA ARG A 135 6.83 -22.02 -10.77
C ARG A 135 8.13 -21.25 -10.61
N THR A 136 9.20 -21.92 -10.19
CA THR A 136 10.52 -21.31 -10.01
C THR A 136 11.07 -20.62 -11.26
N LYS A 137 10.59 -20.98 -12.45
CA LYS A 137 10.94 -20.31 -13.71
C LYS A 137 10.36 -18.90 -13.83
N ASP A 138 9.24 -18.61 -13.17
CA ASP A 138 8.54 -17.33 -13.25
C ASP A 138 9.13 -16.27 -12.30
N LEU A 139 9.95 -16.68 -11.33
CA LEU A 139 10.62 -15.79 -10.36
C LEU A 139 12.02 -15.35 -10.81
N ASN A 140 12.56 -15.94 -11.88
CA ASN A 140 13.93 -15.72 -12.34
C ASN A 140 13.99 -15.11 -13.76
N SER A 141 12.86 -14.69 -14.33
CA SER A 141 12.77 -14.11 -15.69
C SER A 141 12.80 -12.59 -15.69
#